data_AF-A0A126R9C8-F1
#
_entry.id   AF-A0A126R9C8-F1
#
_cell.length_a   1.000
_cell.length_b   1.000
_cell.length_c   1.000
_cell.angle_alpha   90.00
_cell.angle_beta   90.00
_cell.angle_gamma   90.00
#
_symmetry.space_group_name_H-M   'P 1'
#
loop_
_entity.id
_entity.type
_entity.pdbx_description
1 polymer ?
#
loop_
_entity_poly.entity_id
_entity_poly.type
_entity_poly.pdbx_seq_one_letter_code
_entity_poly.pdbx_strand_id
1 'polypeptide(L)'
;MTTVLNDHRHVKTLGGVDYAFRRPDVYDLPAMRRRLRIARVRRPTIGEYRAIGAEGARRIGEAAGDAAEGARQAEIIERWYDLLLPFDEDSIDEPDLEARAKLFAQEQAERRQEMAKLYPDVLAIEANLDRHCQDWAELRADADFWEEISRIDSVRLLLTEIGGRVFPRDADGLMIEEGYQSIPAQHRLQLGTFALSLLTPDEATRKN
;
A
#
# COMPACT_ATOMS: atom_id res chain seq x y z
N MET A 1 23.52 12.99 -36.17
CA MET A 1 22.68 12.02 -35.45
C MET A 1 22.05 12.76 -34.28
N THR A 2 20.78 13.12 -34.41
CA THR A 2 20.03 13.84 -33.40
C THR A 2 19.43 12.81 -32.47
N THR A 3 20.02 12.61 -31.29
CA THR A 3 19.42 11.77 -30.25
C THR A 3 18.22 12.53 -29.70
N VAL A 4 17.03 12.18 -30.18
CA VAL A 4 15.77 12.60 -29.57
C VAL A 4 15.69 11.89 -28.22
N LEU A 5 16.08 12.58 -27.14
CA LEU A 5 15.75 12.17 -25.78
C LEU A 5 14.23 12.34 -25.63
N ASN A 6 13.49 11.26 -25.83
CA ASN A 6 12.10 11.18 -25.37
C ASN A 6 12.13 11.31 -23.84
N ASP A 7 11.91 12.53 -23.35
CA ASP A 7 12.03 12.87 -21.94
C ASP A 7 10.81 12.33 -21.17
N HIS A 8 10.80 11.02 -20.91
CA HIS A 8 9.82 10.34 -20.06
C HIS A 8 10.04 10.68 -18.57
N ARG A 9 10.12 11.98 -18.27
CA ARG A 9 10.34 12.51 -16.93
C ARG A 9 9.07 13.16 -16.43
N HIS A 10 8.72 12.85 -15.18
CA HIS A 10 7.65 13.49 -14.45
C HIS A 10 8.25 14.49 -13.46
N VAL A 11 7.82 15.74 -13.53
CA VAL A 11 8.32 16.79 -12.63
C VAL A 11 7.26 17.08 -11.57
N LYS A 12 7.69 17.07 -10.30
CA LYS A 12 6.90 17.56 -9.17
C LYS A 12 7.60 18.79 -8.60
N THR A 13 6.94 19.94 -8.60
CA THR A 13 7.48 21.16 -7.99
C THR A 13 6.99 21.29 -6.55
N LEU A 14 7.89 21.42 -5.59
CA LEU A 14 7.58 21.66 -4.17
C LEU A 14 8.45 22.80 -3.63
N GLY A 15 7.82 23.83 -3.05
CA GLY A 15 8.55 24.98 -2.50
C GLY A 15 9.43 25.71 -3.52
N GLY A 16 9.03 25.71 -4.80
CA GLY A 16 9.81 26.32 -5.89
C GLY A 16 10.99 25.47 -6.40
N VAL A 17 11.14 24.24 -5.93
CA VAL A 17 12.16 23.30 -6.38
C VAL A 17 11.52 22.22 -7.24
N ASP A 18 12.07 22.00 -8.44
CA ASP A 18 11.63 20.95 -9.35
C ASP A 18 12.31 19.61 -9.03
N TYR A 19 11.50 18.58 -8.81
CA TYR A 19 11.93 17.21 -8.58
C TYR A 19 11.58 16.37 -9.80
N ALA A 20 12.58 15.96 -10.58
CA ALA A 20 12.36 15.18 -11.79
C ALA A 20 12.51 13.67 -11.52
N PHE A 21 11.46 12.92 -11.84
CA PHE A 21 11.38 11.47 -11.68
C PHE A 21 11.39 10.79 -13.04
N ARG A 22 12.18 9.72 -13.20
CA ARG A 22 12.04 8.82 -14.34
C ARG A 22 10.75 8.02 -14.23
N ARG A 23 10.06 7.81 -15.35
CA ARG A 23 9.04 6.77 -15.42
C ARG A 23 9.74 5.41 -15.48
N PRO A 24 9.48 4.47 -14.57
CA PRO A 24 9.92 3.11 -14.77
C PRO A 24 9.11 2.60 -15.95
N ASP A 25 9.78 2.33 -17.05
CA ASP A 25 9.31 1.59 -18.20
C ASP A 25 8.86 0.19 -17.73
N VAL A 26 7.65 0.14 -17.16
CA VAL A 26 6.90 -1.06 -16.76
C VAL A 26 7.55 -1.84 -15.60
N TYR A 27 7.41 -1.30 -14.38
CA TYR A 27 7.53 -2.00 -13.08
C TYR A 27 8.73 -2.94 -12.86
N ASP A 28 9.85 -2.42 -12.32
CA ASP A 28 10.82 -3.31 -11.63
C ASP A 28 10.40 -3.58 -10.16
N LEU A 29 9.17 -4.11 -10.02
CA LEU A 29 8.66 -4.66 -8.76
C LEU A 29 9.59 -5.73 -8.17
N PRO A 30 10.27 -6.58 -8.97
CA PRO A 30 11.27 -7.51 -8.46
C PRO A 30 12.45 -6.84 -7.75
N ALA A 31 13.00 -5.74 -8.28
CA ALA A 31 14.06 -4.99 -7.62
C ALA A 31 13.58 -4.34 -6.33
N MET A 32 12.37 -3.74 -6.34
CA MET A 32 11.79 -3.14 -5.13
C MET A 32 11.50 -4.19 -4.05
N ARG A 33 10.93 -5.34 -4.41
CA ARG A 33 10.69 -6.47 -3.49
C ARG A 33 11.99 -7.08 -2.98
N ARG A 34 13.01 -7.23 -3.82
CA ARG A 34 14.33 -7.71 -3.40
C ARG A 34 14.95 -6.80 -2.34
N ARG A 35 14.73 -5.49 -2.44
CA ARG A 35 15.26 -4.50 -1.48
C ARG A 35 14.53 -4.44 -0.16
N LEU A 36 13.19 -4.47 -0.16
CA LEU A 36 12.42 -4.63 1.07
C LEU A 36 12.82 -5.92 1.82
N ARG A 37 13.16 -6.98 1.06
CA ARG A 37 13.73 -8.21 1.61
C ARG A 37 15.15 -8.04 2.19
N ILE A 38 16.01 -7.22 1.57
CA ILE A 38 17.38 -6.91 2.05
C ILE A 38 17.32 -6.07 3.34
N ALA A 39 16.44 -5.08 3.39
CA ALA A 39 16.19 -4.26 4.58
C ALA A 39 15.50 -5.05 5.71
N ARG A 40 15.18 -6.34 5.48
CA ARG A 40 14.48 -7.24 6.41
C ARG A 40 13.15 -6.67 6.91
N VAL A 41 12.51 -5.83 6.10
CA VAL A 41 11.25 -5.18 6.47
C VAL A 41 10.11 -6.12 6.13
N ARG A 42 9.45 -6.62 7.17
CA ARG A 42 8.31 -7.53 7.06
C ARG A 42 7.08 -6.75 6.63
N ARG A 43 6.35 -7.25 5.63
CA ARG A 43 5.01 -6.74 5.30
C ARG A 43 3.98 -7.66 5.96
N PRO A 44 3.21 -7.17 6.93
CA PRO A 44 2.06 -7.91 7.46
C PRO A 44 1.10 -8.32 6.35
N THR A 45 0.60 -9.55 6.43
CA THR A 45 -0.40 -10.07 5.52
C THR A 45 -1.82 -9.77 6.01
N ILE A 46 -2.78 -9.75 5.08
CA ILE A 46 -4.22 -9.65 5.41
C ILE A 46 -4.64 -10.76 6.40
N GLY A 47 -4.12 -11.97 6.22
CA GLY A 47 -4.42 -13.10 7.10
C GLY A 47 -3.93 -12.89 8.54
N GLU A 48 -2.79 -12.21 8.73
CA GLU A 48 -2.28 -11.88 10.06
C GLU A 48 -3.11 -10.81 10.74
N TYR A 49 -3.50 -9.76 10.02
CA TYR A 49 -4.45 -8.77 10.54
C TYR A 49 -5.76 -9.43 10.96
N ARG A 50 -6.32 -10.29 10.10
CA ARG A 50 -7.54 -11.04 10.42
C ARG A 50 -7.39 -11.85 11.70
N ALA A 51 -6.36 -12.68 11.79
CA ALA A 51 -6.16 -13.60 12.90
C ALA A 51 -5.89 -12.86 14.22
N ILE A 52 -4.95 -11.91 14.21
CA ILE A 52 -4.56 -11.15 15.41
C ILE A 52 -5.67 -10.20 15.83
N GLY A 53 -6.36 -9.55 14.89
CA GLY A 53 -7.47 -8.65 15.20
C GLY A 53 -8.67 -9.37 15.80
N ALA A 54 -9.06 -10.52 15.25
CA ALA A 54 -10.16 -11.31 15.77
C ALA A 54 -9.86 -11.86 17.16
N GLU A 55 -8.67 -12.42 17.35
CA GLU A 55 -8.21 -12.91 18.66
C GLU A 55 -8.07 -11.79 19.69
N GLY A 56 -7.52 -10.64 19.27
CA GLY A 56 -7.41 -9.45 20.11
C GLY A 56 -8.78 -8.93 20.57
N ALA A 57 -9.77 -8.89 19.68
CA ALA A 57 -11.13 -8.47 20.01
C ALA A 57 -11.78 -9.40 21.04
N ARG A 58 -11.62 -10.73 20.88
CA ARG A 58 -12.10 -11.71 21.86
C ARG A 58 -11.46 -11.50 23.23
N ARG A 59 -10.13 -11.41 23.28
CA ARG A 59 -9.39 -11.19 24.54
C ARG A 59 -9.78 -9.89 25.24
N ILE A 60 -9.97 -8.81 24.50
CA ILE A 60 -10.41 -7.53 25.06
C ILE A 60 -11.82 -7.66 25.66
N GLY A 61 -12.75 -8.30 24.95
CA GLY A 61 -14.11 -8.55 25.46
C GLY A 61 -14.11 -9.42 26.72
N GLU A 62 -13.34 -10.52 26.72
CA GLU A 62 -13.16 -11.38 27.90
C GLU A 62 -12.59 -10.61 29.10
N ALA A 63 -11.54 -9.81 28.89
CA ALA A 63 -10.93 -8.98 29.93
C ALA A 63 -11.87 -7.89 30.47
N ALA A 64 -12.77 -7.38 29.62
CA ALA A 64 -13.79 -6.41 30.00
C ALA A 64 -15.03 -7.04 30.66
N GLY A 65 -15.14 -8.37 30.70
CA GLY A 65 -16.30 -9.09 31.23
C GLY A 65 -17.49 -9.16 30.27
N ASP A 66 -17.29 -8.88 28.98
CA ASP A 66 -18.30 -8.96 27.92
C ASP A 66 -17.77 -9.78 26.73
N ALA A 67 -17.72 -11.10 26.94
CA ALA A 67 -17.26 -12.04 25.91
C ALA A 67 -18.18 -12.08 24.68
N ALA A 68 -19.47 -11.76 24.84
CA ALA A 68 -20.41 -11.72 23.73
C ALA A 68 -20.10 -10.56 22.78
N GLU A 69 -19.80 -9.38 23.32
CA GLU A 69 -19.36 -8.24 22.52
C GLU A 69 -17.99 -8.50 21.89
N GLY A 70 -17.05 -9.12 22.61
CA GLY A 70 -15.75 -9.52 22.04
C GLY A 70 -15.89 -10.48 20.85
N ALA A 71 -16.80 -11.46 20.95
CA ALA A 71 -17.11 -12.38 19.84
C ALA A 71 -17.73 -11.66 18.64
N ARG A 72 -18.69 -10.75 18.88
CA ARG A 72 -19.31 -9.94 17.82
C ARG A 72 -18.26 -9.10 17.08
N GLN A 73 -17.36 -8.43 17.80
CA GLN A 73 -16.30 -7.62 17.19
C GLN A 73 -15.31 -8.50 16.39
N ALA A 74 -15.00 -9.70 16.87
CA ALA A 74 -14.17 -10.65 16.15
C ALA A 74 -14.78 -11.08 14.81
N GLU A 75 -16.09 -11.35 14.77
CA GLU A 75 -16.82 -11.68 13.53
C GLU A 75 -16.79 -10.52 12.52
N ILE A 76 -16.91 -9.28 13.00
CA ILE A 76 -16.80 -8.08 12.15
C ILE A 76 -15.41 -7.98 11.52
N ILE A 77 -14.35 -8.20 12.31
CA ILE A 77 -12.96 -8.21 11.82
C ILE A 77 -12.75 -9.33 10.81
N GLU A 78 -13.18 -10.55 11.12
CA GLU A 78 -13.06 -11.69 10.20
C GLU A 78 -13.75 -11.39 8.87
N ARG A 79 -14.99 -10.89 8.92
CA ARG A 79 -15.75 -10.53 7.73
C ARG A 79 -15.08 -9.42 6.92
N TRP A 80 -14.59 -8.37 7.58
CA TRP A 80 -13.91 -7.26 6.90
C TRP A 80 -12.67 -7.73 6.13
N TYR A 81 -11.80 -8.50 6.78
CA TYR A 81 -10.57 -8.95 6.14
C TYR A 81 -10.80 -10.02 5.07
N ASP A 82 -11.88 -10.82 5.16
CA ASP A 82 -12.32 -11.70 4.08
C ASP A 82 -12.84 -10.91 2.86
N LEU A 83 -13.52 -9.77 3.08
CA LEU A 83 -13.94 -8.87 2.01
C LEU A 83 -12.76 -8.17 1.31
N LEU A 84 -11.62 -8.02 1.99
CA LEU A 84 -10.38 -7.47 1.41
C LEU A 84 -9.57 -8.48 0.58
N LEU A 85 -9.84 -9.78 0.73
CA LEU A 85 -9.14 -10.78 -0.08
C LEU A 85 -9.44 -10.57 -1.58
N PRO A 86 -8.45 -10.79 -2.47
CA PRO A 86 -8.66 -10.69 -3.90
C PRO A 86 -9.85 -11.55 -4.35
N PHE A 87 -10.70 -10.96 -5.17
CA PHE A 87 -11.83 -11.62 -5.81
C PHE A 87 -11.65 -11.43 -7.32
N ASP A 88 -11.48 -12.54 -8.04
CA ASP A 88 -11.27 -12.54 -9.49
C ASP A 88 -12.49 -13.06 -10.23
N GLU A 89 -12.61 -12.70 -11.52
CA GLU A 89 -13.73 -13.13 -12.36
C GLU A 89 -13.69 -14.65 -12.61
N ASP A 90 -12.51 -15.27 -12.57
CA ASP A 90 -12.31 -16.71 -12.73
C ASP A 90 -12.79 -17.53 -11.52
N SER A 91 -13.07 -16.87 -10.39
CA SER A 91 -13.72 -17.46 -9.21
C SER A 91 -15.21 -17.72 -9.42
N ILE A 92 -15.80 -17.20 -10.52
CA ILE A 92 -17.21 -17.38 -10.85
C ILE A 92 -17.36 -18.54 -11.82
N ASP A 93 -18.08 -19.59 -11.36
CA ASP A 93 -18.40 -20.78 -12.14
C ASP A 93 -19.57 -20.52 -13.12
N GLU A 94 -19.34 -19.60 -14.07
CA GLU A 94 -20.27 -19.26 -15.16
C GLU A 94 -19.54 -19.39 -16.50
N PRO A 95 -19.87 -20.36 -17.36
CA PRO A 95 -19.16 -20.58 -18.62
C PRO A 95 -19.36 -19.46 -19.65
N ASP A 96 -20.48 -18.72 -19.62
CA ASP A 96 -20.70 -17.59 -20.51
C ASP A 96 -19.95 -16.34 -20.02
N LEU A 97 -19.06 -15.81 -20.86
CA LEU A 97 -18.20 -14.67 -20.48
C LEU A 97 -19.01 -13.39 -20.17
N GLU A 98 -20.12 -13.15 -20.86
CA GLU A 98 -20.92 -11.95 -20.63
C GLU A 98 -21.73 -12.06 -19.32
N ALA A 99 -22.29 -13.24 -19.05
CA ALA A 99 -22.98 -13.54 -17.80
C ALA A 99 -22.00 -13.53 -16.62
N ARG A 100 -20.80 -14.11 -16.78
CA ARG A 100 -19.73 -14.08 -15.78
C ARG A 100 -19.32 -12.66 -15.42
N ALA A 101 -19.09 -11.81 -16.41
CA ALA A 101 -18.75 -10.40 -16.19
C ALA A 101 -19.87 -9.64 -15.45
N LYS A 102 -21.14 -9.93 -15.74
CA LYS A 102 -22.29 -9.33 -15.04
C LYS A 102 -22.37 -9.78 -13.58
N LEU A 103 -22.21 -11.07 -13.31
CA LEU A 103 -22.19 -11.62 -11.95
C LEU A 103 -21.01 -11.03 -11.15
N PHE A 104 -19.83 -10.96 -11.76
CA PHE A 104 -18.66 -10.34 -11.15
C PHE A 104 -18.89 -8.89 -10.76
N ALA A 105 -19.51 -8.10 -11.65
CA ALA A 105 -19.84 -6.71 -11.36
C ALA A 105 -20.86 -6.57 -10.22
N GLN A 106 -21.84 -7.48 -10.14
CA GLN A 106 -22.83 -7.53 -9.08
C GLN A 106 -22.19 -7.88 -7.73
N GLU A 107 -21.44 -8.97 -7.65
CA GLU A 107 -20.76 -9.39 -6.42
C GLU A 107 -19.76 -8.34 -5.94
N GLN A 108 -19.01 -7.70 -6.84
CA GLN A 108 -18.17 -6.56 -6.46
C GLN A 108 -18.96 -5.39 -5.90
N ALA A 109 -20.14 -5.08 -6.46
CA ALA A 109 -20.99 -4.02 -5.95
C ALA A 109 -21.52 -4.36 -4.55
N GLU A 110 -21.93 -5.60 -4.32
CA GLU A 110 -22.38 -6.09 -3.01
C GLU A 110 -21.26 -6.07 -1.98
N ARG A 111 -20.05 -6.55 -2.33
CA ARG A 111 -18.86 -6.48 -1.48
C ARG A 111 -18.56 -5.03 -1.08
N ARG A 112 -18.57 -4.09 -2.03
CA ARG A 112 -18.35 -2.66 -1.75
C ARG A 112 -19.40 -2.08 -0.81
N GLN A 113 -20.67 -2.43 -1.01
CA GLN A 113 -21.76 -1.99 -0.13
C GLN A 113 -21.60 -2.54 1.29
N GLU A 114 -21.23 -3.82 1.42
CA GLU A 114 -21.00 -4.46 2.71
C GLU A 114 -19.80 -3.84 3.42
N MET A 115 -18.68 -3.64 2.72
CA MET A 115 -17.53 -2.92 3.25
C MET A 115 -17.92 -1.53 3.75
N ALA A 116 -18.71 -0.77 3.00
CA ALA A 116 -19.15 0.56 3.43
C ALA A 116 -20.00 0.53 4.71
N LYS A 117 -20.76 -0.55 4.95
CA LYS A 117 -21.54 -0.75 6.18
C LYS A 117 -20.67 -1.11 7.37
N LEU A 118 -19.69 -2.00 7.18
CA LEU A 118 -18.82 -2.48 8.25
C LEU A 118 -17.74 -1.48 8.65
N TYR A 119 -17.32 -0.61 7.72
CA TYR A 119 -16.15 0.25 7.88
C TYR A 119 -16.13 1.09 9.17
N PRO A 120 -17.23 1.75 9.60
CA PRO A 120 -17.23 2.52 10.85
C PRO A 120 -16.98 1.65 12.09
N ASP A 121 -17.56 0.45 12.14
CA ASP A 121 -17.37 -0.48 13.25
C ASP A 121 -15.94 -1.02 13.26
N VAL A 122 -15.40 -1.37 12.09
CA VAL A 122 -14.01 -1.81 11.94
C VAL A 122 -13.05 -0.73 12.46
N LEU A 123 -13.23 0.53 12.07
CA LEU A 123 -12.38 1.63 12.57
C LEU A 123 -12.41 1.75 14.10
N ALA A 124 -13.59 1.60 14.71
CA ALA A 124 -13.73 1.64 16.16
C ALA A 124 -13.03 0.46 16.84
N ILE A 125 -13.14 -0.74 16.26
CA ILE A 125 -12.50 -1.96 16.76
C ILE A 125 -10.97 -1.86 16.61
N GLU A 126 -10.46 -1.45 15.45
CA GLU A 126 -9.03 -1.29 15.21
C GLU A 126 -8.42 -0.24 16.15
N ALA A 127 -9.09 0.89 16.38
CA ALA A 127 -8.64 1.89 17.33
C ALA A 127 -8.64 1.38 18.79
N ASN A 128 -9.47 0.38 19.10
CA ASN A 128 -9.47 -0.29 20.40
C ASN A 128 -8.31 -1.31 20.50
N LEU A 129 -8.08 -2.07 19.43
CA LEU A 129 -6.97 -3.00 19.29
C LEU A 129 -5.62 -2.28 19.40
N ASP A 130 -5.43 -1.14 18.73
CA ASP A 130 -4.21 -0.33 18.80
C ASP A 130 -3.84 0.06 20.24
N ARG A 131 -4.84 0.26 21.11
CA ARG A 131 -4.65 0.69 22.50
C ARG A 131 -4.46 -0.48 23.46
N HIS A 132 -5.03 -1.64 23.17
CA HIS A 132 -5.21 -2.70 24.16
C HIS A 132 -4.70 -4.08 23.71
N CYS A 133 -4.27 -4.23 22.46
CA CYS A 133 -3.70 -5.46 21.92
C CYS A 133 -2.28 -5.18 21.39
N GLN A 134 -1.26 -5.55 22.17
CA GLN A 134 0.14 -5.31 21.82
C GLN A 134 0.53 -5.97 20.48
N ASP A 135 0.13 -7.23 20.27
CA ASP A 135 0.44 -7.96 19.03
C ASP A 135 -0.12 -7.24 17.79
N TRP A 136 -1.31 -6.62 17.91
CA TRP A 136 -1.89 -5.82 16.85
C TRP A 136 -1.13 -4.51 16.62
N ALA A 137 -0.77 -3.80 17.69
CA ALA A 137 0.00 -2.56 17.59
C ALA A 137 1.39 -2.79 16.97
N GLU A 138 2.05 -3.91 17.31
CA GLU A 138 3.31 -4.33 16.68
C GLU A 138 3.11 -4.63 15.19
N LEU A 139 2.01 -5.30 14.82
CA LEU A 139 1.67 -5.55 13.42
C LEU A 139 1.45 -4.26 12.63
N ARG A 140 0.78 -3.26 13.23
CA ARG A 140 0.61 -1.93 12.63
C ARG A 140 1.93 -1.19 12.48
N ALA A 141 2.80 -1.25 13.49
CA ALA A 141 4.13 -0.65 13.44
C ALA A 141 5.00 -1.27 12.33
N ASP A 142 4.94 -2.59 12.15
CA ASP A 142 5.60 -3.30 11.03
C ASP A 142 5.12 -2.76 9.67
N ALA A 143 3.80 -2.57 9.51
CA ALA A 143 3.23 -2.05 8.27
C ALA A 143 3.62 -0.59 8.02
N ASP A 144 3.56 0.28 9.03
CA ASP A 144 3.95 1.68 8.92
C ASP A 144 5.43 1.81 8.53
N PHE A 145 6.29 0.99 9.15
CA PHE A 145 7.71 0.93 8.81
C PHE A 145 7.93 0.41 7.38
N TRP A 146 7.19 -0.60 6.96
CA TRP A 146 7.23 -1.09 5.58
C TRP A 146 6.81 -0.02 4.57
N GLU A 147 5.76 0.75 4.85
CA GLU A 147 5.32 1.84 3.99
C GLU A 147 6.35 2.97 3.91
N GLU A 148 6.95 3.34 5.04
CA GLU A 148 7.97 4.37 5.11
C GLU A 148 9.18 4.00 4.25
N ILE A 149 9.75 2.80 4.46
CA ILE A 149 10.90 2.33 3.69
C ILE A 149 10.55 2.22 2.20
N SER A 150 9.35 1.74 1.87
CA SER A 150 8.88 1.66 0.48
C SER A 150 8.82 3.05 -0.19
N ARG A 151 8.37 4.09 0.53
CA ARG A 151 8.35 5.48 0.02
C ARG A 151 9.76 6.01 -0.20
N ILE A 152 10.67 5.80 0.75
CA ILE A 152 12.08 6.22 0.66
C ILE A 152 12.73 5.58 -0.56
N ASP A 153 12.62 4.26 -0.69
CA ASP A 153 13.24 3.51 -1.77
C ASP A 153 12.63 3.87 -3.13
N SER A 154 11.32 4.13 -3.20
CA SER A 154 10.66 4.60 -4.43
C SER A 154 11.20 5.96 -4.87
N VAL A 155 11.38 6.90 -3.94
CA VAL A 155 11.99 8.21 -4.25
C VAL A 155 13.43 8.02 -4.70
N ARG A 156 14.25 7.27 -3.95
CA ARG A 156 15.65 7.03 -4.31
C ARG A 156 15.79 6.31 -5.65
N LEU A 157 14.85 5.44 -5.98
CA LEU A 157 14.85 4.72 -7.25
C LEU A 157 14.51 5.63 -8.41
N LEU A 158 13.45 6.43 -8.28
CA LEU A 158 12.85 7.15 -9.40
C LEU A 158 13.33 8.59 -9.55
N LEU A 159 13.66 9.27 -8.45
CA LEU A 159 14.15 10.64 -8.51
C LEU A 159 15.52 10.66 -9.20
N THR A 160 15.65 11.47 -10.25
CA THR A 160 16.88 11.63 -11.03
C THR A 160 17.52 12.98 -10.77
N GLU A 161 16.71 14.03 -10.58
CA GLU A 161 17.20 15.41 -10.49
C GLU A 161 16.41 16.24 -9.48
N ILE A 162 17.10 17.18 -8.82
CA ILE A 162 16.50 18.21 -7.94
C ILE A 162 17.04 19.57 -8.37
N GLY A 163 16.14 20.49 -8.76
CA GLY A 163 16.52 21.83 -9.23
C GLY A 163 17.52 21.79 -10.39
N GLY A 164 17.39 20.81 -11.30
CA GLY A 164 18.29 20.59 -12.43
C GLY A 164 19.63 19.92 -12.08
N ARG A 165 19.89 19.60 -10.81
CA ARG A 165 21.08 18.84 -10.40
C ARG A 165 20.81 17.34 -10.43
N VAL A 166 21.60 16.59 -11.19
CA VAL A 166 21.62 15.12 -11.17
C VAL A 166 22.35 14.62 -9.93
N PHE A 167 21.75 13.66 -9.21
CA PHE A 167 22.37 13.05 -8.04
C PHE A 167 23.14 11.77 -8.40
N PRO A 168 24.25 11.49 -7.72
CA PRO A 168 24.97 10.23 -7.90
C PRO A 168 24.07 9.04 -7.54
N ARG A 169 24.32 7.92 -8.19
CA ARG A 169 23.68 6.66 -7.87
C ARG A 169 24.69 5.66 -7.29
N ASP A 170 24.23 4.80 -6.39
CA ASP A 170 25.01 3.69 -5.86
C ASP A 170 25.10 2.52 -6.86
N ALA A 171 25.76 1.44 -6.46
CA ALA A 171 25.94 0.23 -7.29
C ALA A 171 24.60 -0.44 -7.66
N ASP A 172 23.55 -0.19 -6.88
CA ASP A 172 22.20 -0.66 -7.10
C ASP A 172 21.37 0.30 -7.98
N GLY A 173 21.98 1.41 -8.44
CA GLY A 173 21.33 2.39 -9.27
C GLY A 173 20.28 3.23 -8.52
N LEU A 174 20.36 3.31 -7.19
CA LEU A 174 19.56 4.23 -6.37
C LEU A 174 20.29 5.54 -6.18
N MET A 175 19.55 6.64 -6.06
CA MET A 175 20.11 7.87 -5.51
C MET A 175 20.76 7.57 -4.14
N ILE A 176 22.00 8.01 -3.99
CA ILE A 176 22.77 7.85 -2.74
C ILE A 176 22.04 8.48 -1.55
N GLU A 177 22.29 7.97 -0.35
CA GLU A 177 21.58 8.37 0.86
C GLU A 177 21.72 9.87 1.15
N GLU A 178 22.91 10.44 0.96
CA GLU A 178 23.17 11.88 1.13
C GLU A 178 22.30 12.73 0.20
N GLY A 179 22.06 12.23 -1.02
CA GLY A 179 21.15 12.85 -1.97
C GLY A 179 19.72 12.87 -1.45
N TYR A 180 19.25 11.75 -0.89
CA TYR A 180 17.93 11.68 -0.25
C TYR A 180 17.84 12.60 0.98
N GLN A 181 18.85 12.60 1.85
CA GLN A 181 18.87 13.42 3.06
C GLN A 181 18.92 14.92 2.74
N SER A 182 19.43 15.31 1.57
CA SER A 182 19.39 16.71 1.12
C SER A 182 17.97 17.22 0.79
N ILE A 183 17.00 16.32 0.60
CA ILE A 183 15.59 16.68 0.38
C ILE A 183 15.01 17.22 1.69
N PRO A 184 14.39 18.42 1.70
CA PRO A 184 13.71 18.95 2.87
C PRO A 184 12.68 17.96 3.44
N ALA A 185 12.68 17.75 4.76
CA ALA A 185 11.81 16.77 5.42
C ALA A 185 10.33 16.95 5.05
N GLN A 186 9.87 18.20 4.97
CA GLN A 186 8.50 18.56 4.59
C GLN A 186 8.11 18.13 3.15
N HIS A 187 9.08 17.88 2.27
CA HIS A 187 8.85 17.41 0.89
C HIS A 187 8.87 15.88 0.78
N ARG A 188 9.59 15.18 1.66
CA ARG A 188 9.86 13.73 1.54
C ARG A 188 8.59 12.89 1.45
N LEU A 189 7.59 13.18 2.30
CA LEU A 189 6.32 12.46 2.27
C LEU A 189 5.58 12.65 0.93
N GLN A 190 5.48 13.90 0.47
CA GLN A 190 4.80 14.22 -0.79
C GLN A 190 5.50 13.61 -2.00
N LEU A 191 6.84 13.60 -1.98
CA LEU A 191 7.65 12.96 -3.02
C LEU A 191 7.53 11.44 -2.95
N GLY A 192 7.45 10.85 -1.76
CA GLY A 192 7.17 9.42 -1.55
C GLY A 192 5.84 9.00 -2.15
N THR A 193 4.77 9.73 -1.82
CA THR A 193 3.43 9.50 -2.39
C THR A 193 3.44 9.66 -3.91
N PHE A 194 4.11 10.70 -4.42
CA PHE A 194 4.23 10.91 -5.86
C PHE A 194 5.00 9.77 -6.54
N ALA A 195 6.15 9.38 -6.01
CA ALA A 195 6.96 8.28 -6.54
C ALA A 195 6.19 6.95 -6.55
N LEU A 196 5.44 6.65 -5.48
CA LEU A 196 4.57 5.48 -5.45
C LEU A 196 3.47 5.56 -6.50
N SER A 197 2.84 6.72 -6.70
CA SER A 197 1.82 6.87 -7.76
C SER A 197 2.37 6.61 -9.17
N LEU A 198 3.67 6.87 -9.41
CA LEU A 198 4.32 6.51 -10.67
C LEU A 198 4.58 4.99 -10.80
N LEU A 199 4.56 4.25 -9.68
CA LEU A 199 4.68 2.80 -9.59
C LEU A 199 3.33 2.08 -9.54
N THR A 200 2.22 2.80 -9.52
CA THR A 200 0.87 2.22 -9.62
C THR A 200 0.35 2.49 -11.02
N PRO A 201 -0.05 1.49 -11.81
CA PRO A 201 -0.77 1.76 -13.05
C PRO A 201 -2.08 2.43 -12.70
N ASP A 202 -2.38 3.59 -13.30
CA ASP A 202 -3.78 3.98 -13.45
C ASP A 202 -4.49 2.82 -14.15
N GLU A 203 -5.50 2.24 -13.51
CA GLU A 203 -6.37 1.22 -14.13
C GLU A 203 -6.97 1.72 -15.46
N ALA A 204 -7.05 3.04 -15.64
CA ALA A 204 -7.43 3.69 -16.89
C ALA A 204 -6.47 3.43 -18.08
N THR A 205 -5.22 3.02 -17.83
CA THR A 205 -4.21 2.82 -18.90
C THR A 205 -4.16 1.37 -19.41
N ARG A 206 -4.84 0.42 -18.76
CA ARG A 206 -4.97 -0.97 -19.25
C ARG A 206 -6.12 -1.16 -20.25
N LYS A 207 -6.88 -0.11 -20.55
CA LYS A 207 -8.05 -0.13 -21.47
C LYS A 207 -7.86 0.71 -22.74
N ASN A 208 -6.63 0.83 -23.26
CA ASN A 208 -6.39 1.32 -24.62
C ASN A 208 -5.45 0.38 -25.36
#